data_AF-A0A2W4KUU7-F1
#
_entry.id   AF-A0A2W4KUU7-F1
#
_cell.length_a   1.000
_cell.length_b   1.000
_cell.length_c   1.000
_cell.angle_alpha   90.00
_cell.angle_beta   90.00
_cell.angle_gamma   90.00
#
_symmetry.space_group_name_H-M   'P 1'
#
loop_
_entity.id
_entity.type
_entity.pdbx_description
1 polymer ?
#
loop_
_entity_poly.entity_id
_entity_poly.type
_entity_poly.pdbx_seq_one_letter_code
_entity_poly.pdbx_strand_id
1 'polypeptide(L)'
;MTWVSIGIAGGQLLASGLLGRSERRRQRALEQQAALAEQERQRQIENAISVIDAIYESPARRQQYDDFVRALREYFMTDLNRRKADVDRETEFALARAGLTGGSVAADTARRRNEEYLQGILEAERRAQRSLADLMSADEQSRLQLIDMARSGLDATSGARRAAEMMQSTVSGALPRAMSEGLGDIFSESVGLARRQREEQERRRALGYDALRQDIYGRG
;
A
#
# COMPACT_ATOMS: atom_id res chain seq x y z
N MET A 1 37.83 2.76 73.21
CA MET A 1 37.39 3.26 74.53
C MET A 1 35.92 2.88 74.72
N THR A 2 35.68 1.91 75.61
CA THR A 2 34.77 1.99 76.78
C THR A 2 33.31 1.68 76.44
N TRP A 3 32.87 0.40 76.48
CA TRP A 3 32.46 -0.44 77.63
C TRP A 3 31.01 -0.15 78.14
N VAL A 4 30.13 -1.15 77.89
CA VAL A 4 29.19 -1.85 78.82
C VAL A 4 27.99 -1.16 79.49
N SER A 5 26.81 -1.78 79.35
CA SER A 5 25.93 -2.37 80.42
C SER A 5 24.65 -2.94 79.77
N ILE A 6 24.29 -4.24 79.79
CA ILE A 6 23.74 -5.14 80.83
C ILE A 6 22.50 -4.59 81.58
N GLY A 7 21.38 -5.32 81.48
CA GLY A 7 20.12 -5.11 82.21
C GLY A 7 18.93 -5.84 81.56
N ILE A 8 18.76 -7.16 81.74
CA ILE A 8 17.92 -7.86 82.76
C ILE A 8 16.46 -8.12 82.30
N ALA A 9 16.18 -9.42 82.19
CA ALA A 9 14.97 -10.18 82.55
C ALA A 9 13.57 -9.76 82.07
N GLY A 10 12.82 -10.78 81.64
CA GLY A 10 11.36 -10.74 81.59
C GLY A 10 10.82 -11.68 80.54
N GLY A 11 10.76 -12.98 80.84
CA GLY A 11 10.04 -13.90 79.99
C GLY A 11 8.57 -13.50 79.90
N GLN A 12 8.00 -13.53 78.69
CA GLN A 12 6.59 -13.80 78.49
C GLN A 12 6.33 -14.14 77.03
N LEU A 13 5.83 -15.38 76.87
CA LEU A 13 4.78 -15.76 75.92
C LEU A 13 5.19 -15.93 74.46
N LEU A 14 5.62 -17.16 74.19
CA LEU A 14 5.21 -17.96 73.05
C LEU A 14 3.72 -17.73 72.68
N ALA A 15 3.43 -16.80 71.77
CA ALA A 15 2.07 -16.64 71.23
C ALA A 15 1.98 -16.12 69.78
N SER A 16 3.08 -16.04 69.02
CA SER A 16 3.04 -15.46 67.66
C SER A 16 2.83 -16.46 66.51
N GLY A 17 2.67 -17.76 66.79
CA GLY A 17 2.65 -18.81 65.75
C GLY A 17 1.28 -19.14 65.14
N LEU A 18 0.17 -18.79 65.81
CA LEU A 18 -1.17 -19.29 65.46
C LEU A 18 -2.09 -18.26 64.78
N LEU A 19 -1.89 -16.95 64.97
CA LEU A 19 -2.67 -15.91 64.26
C LEU A 19 -2.33 -15.81 62.77
N GLY A 20 -1.09 -16.11 62.36
CA GLY A 20 -0.69 -15.99 60.94
C GLY A 20 -1.13 -17.13 60.02
N ARG A 21 -1.75 -18.22 60.51
CA ARG A 21 -2.16 -19.36 59.65
C ARG A 21 -3.50 -19.10 58.95
N SER A 22 -4.44 -18.42 59.59
CA SER A 22 -5.73 -18.03 59.00
C SER A 22 -5.56 -16.91 57.98
N GLU A 23 -4.69 -15.93 58.26
CA GLU A 23 -4.33 -14.86 57.33
C GLU A 23 -3.60 -15.38 56.08
N ARG A 24 -2.64 -16.29 56.24
CA ARG A 24 -1.97 -16.95 55.09
C ARG A 24 -2.94 -17.77 54.22
N ARG A 25 -3.98 -18.39 54.81
CA ARG A 25 -5.03 -19.09 54.05
C ARG A 25 -5.91 -18.09 53.27
N ARG A 26 -6.26 -16.95 53.87
CA ARG A 26 -7.00 -15.87 53.19
C ARG A 26 -6.18 -15.23 52.07
N GLN A 27 -4.90 -14.94 52.31
CA GLN A 27 -3.97 -14.42 51.31
C GLN A 27 -3.83 -15.39 50.12
N ARG A 28 -3.60 -16.68 50.37
CA ARG A 28 -3.55 -17.69 49.29
C ARG A 28 -4.86 -17.83 48.52
N ALA A 29 -6.00 -17.71 49.19
CA ALA A 29 -7.31 -17.72 48.52
C ALA A 29 -7.50 -16.49 47.62
N LEU A 30 -7.05 -15.31 48.07
CA LEU A 30 -7.05 -14.08 47.26
C LEU A 30 -6.07 -14.18 46.07
N GLU A 31 -4.86 -14.72 46.29
CA GLU A 31 -3.88 -14.99 45.24
C GLU A 31 -4.42 -15.98 44.20
N GLN A 32 -5.08 -17.05 44.63
CA GLN A 32 -5.72 -18.02 43.73
C GLN A 32 -6.88 -17.40 42.95
N GLN A 33 -7.73 -16.60 43.60
CA GLN A 33 -8.81 -15.88 42.92
C GLN A 33 -8.26 -14.88 41.89
N ALA A 34 -7.19 -14.15 42.23
CA ALA A 34 -6.52 -13.25 41.31
C ALA A 34 -5.90 -14.00 40.13
N ALA A 35 -5.27 -15.16 40.37
CA ALA A 35 -4.69 -16.00 39.32
C ALA A 35 -5.75 -16.55 38.36
N LEU A 36 -6.91 -16.98 38.88
CA LEU A 36 -8.03 -17.46 38.05
C LEU A 36 -8.63 -16.32 37.21
N ALA A 37 -8.79 -15.13 37.79
CA ALA A 37 -9.29 -13.96 37.08
C ALA A 37 -8.31 -13.51 35.98
N GLU A 38 -7.01 -13.56 36.24
CA GLU A 38 -5.97 -13.26 35.25
C GLU A 38 -5.94 -14.29 34.12
N GLN A 39 -6.06 -15.58 34.44
CA GLN A 39 -6.13 -16.64 33.45
C GLN A 39 -7.36 -16.49 32.52
N GLU A 40 -8.51 -16.13 33.09
CA GLU A 40 -9.72 -15.89 32.31
C GLU A 40 -9.55 -14.68 31.38
N ARG A 41 -8.95 -13.58 31.87
CA ARG A 41 -8.62 -12.43 31.03
C ARG A 41 -7.69 -12.83 29.87
N GLN A 42 -6.64 -13.61 30.16
CA GLN A 42 -5.69 -14.07 29.13
C GLN A 42 -6.40 -14.90 28.05
N ARG A 43 -7.28 -15.83 28.44
CA ARG A 43 -8.09 -16.61 27.49
C ARG A 43 -8.97 -15.73 26.61
N GLN A 44 -9.58 -14.70 27.18
CA GLN A 44 -10.42 -13.76 26.42
C GLN A 44 -9.60 -12.98 25.39
N ILE A 45 -8.39 -12.52 25.77
CA ILE A 45 -7.47 -11.84 24.88
C ILE A 45 -7.03 -12.77 23.75
N GLU A 46 -6.61 -14.00 24.06
CA GLU A 46 -6.21 -15.01 23.08
C GLU A 46 -7.34 -15.34 22.09
N ASN A 47 -8.57 -15.49 22.61
CA ASN A 47 -9.74 -15.73 21.78
C ASN A 47 -10.01 -14.54 20.83
N ALA A 48 -9.96 -13.31 21.34
CA ALA A 48 -10.15 -12.11 20.53
C ALA A 48 -9.10 -11.99 19.43
N ILE A 49 -7.82 -12.21 19.75
CA ILE A 49 -6.72 -12.22 18.78
C ILE A 49 -6.95 -13.29 17.72
N SER A 50 -7.31 -14.52 18.11
CA SER A 50 -7.58 -15.61 17.17
C SER A 50 -8.72 -15.30 16.20
N VAL A 51 -9.79 -14.67 16.67
CA VAL A 51 -10.91 -14.27 15.81
C VAL A 51 -10.51 -13.15 14.85
N ILE A 52 -9.74 -12.16 15.32
CA ILE A 52 -9.20 -11.09 14.47
C ILE A 52 -8.33 -11.71 13.36
N ASP A 53 -7.40 -12.60 13.70
CA ASP A 53 -6.50 -13.26 12.75
C ASP A 53 -7.29 -14.07 11.71
N ALA A 54 -8.28 -14.84 12.15
CA ALA A 54 -9.12 -15.65 11.27
C ALA A 54 -9.88 -14.81 10.22
N ILE A 55 -10.24 -13.57 10.55
CA ILE A 55 -10.92 -12.64 9.62
C ILE A 55 -9.96 -12.18 8.52
N TYR A 56 -8.75 -11.72 8.89
CA TYR A 56 -7.74 -11.25 7.92
C TYR A 56 -7.15 -12.40 7.08
N GLU A 57 -7.04 -13.61 7.63
CA GLU A 57 -6.52 -14.80 6.94
C GLU A 57 -7.61 -15.57 6.16
N SER A 58 -8.86 -15.11 6.24
CA SER A 58 -10.00 -15.78 5.64
C SER A 58 -9.81 -15.98 4.12
N PRO A 59 -10.33 -17.08 3.55
CA PRO A 59 -10.36 -17.26 2.09
C PRO A 59 -11.11 -16.12 1.39
N ALA A 60 -12.13 -15.55 2.03
CA ALA A 60 -12.88 -14.40 1.52
C ALA A 60 -11.98 -13.16 1.39
N ARG A 61 -11.11 -12.89 2.38
CA ARG A 61 -10.16 -11.76 2.27
C ARG A 61 -9.16 -11.94 1.14
N ARG A 62 -8.65 -13.17 0.95
CA ARG A 62 -7.78 -13.50 -0.19
C ARG A 62 -8.46 -13.26 -1.54
N GLN A 63 -9.73 -13.65 -1.68
CA GLN A 63 -10.51 -13.37 -2.90
C GLN A 63 -10.68 -11.86 -3.13
N GLN A 64 -10.88 -11.07 -2.08
CA GLN A 64 -10.97 -9.61 -2.19
C GLN A 64 -9.66 -8.98 -2.71
N TYR A 65 -8.49 -9.50 -2.32
CA TYR A 65 -7.21 -9.07 -2.87
C TYR A 65 -7.08 -9.40 -4.36
N ASP A 66 -7.49 -10.60 -4.77
CA ASP A 66 -7.46 -11.03 -6.16
C ASP A 66 -8.40 -10.18 -7.03
N ASP A 67 -9.60 -9.90 -6.53
CA ASP A 67 -10.59 -9.07 -7.22
C ASP A 67 -10.13 -7.61 -7.31
N PHE A 68 -9.49 -7.09 -6.26
CA PHE A 68 -8.88 -5.75 -6.26
C PHE A 68 -7.80 -5.61 -7.34
N VAL A 69 -6.86 -6.57 -7.41
CA VAL A 69 -5.81 -6.55 -8.46
C VAL A 69 -6.42 -6.72 -9.85
N ARG A 70 -7.42 -7.60 -10.01
CA ARG A 70 -8.09 -7.80 -11.29
C ARG A 70 -8.77 -6.52 -11.78
N ALA A 71 -9.49 -5.83 -10.90
CA ALA A 71 -10.13 -4.57 -11.22
C ALA A 71 -9.13 -3.48 -11.61
N LEU A 72 -7.99 -3.39 -10.92
CA LEU A 72 -6.93 -2.45 -11.28
C LEU A 72 -6.28 -2.78 -12.62
N ARG A 73 -5.99 -4.05 -12.87
CA ARG A 73 -5.47 -4.51 -14.17
C ARG A 73 -6.42 -4.14 -15.30
N GLU A 74 -7.71 -4.43 -15.14
CA GLU A 74 -8.73 -4.10 -16.13
C GLU A 74 -8.84 -2.59 -16.36
N TYR A 75 -8.83 -1.79 -15.29
CA TYR A 75 -8.83 -0.33 -15.37
C TYR A 75 -7.63 0.21 -16.13
N PHE A 76 -6.41 -0.19 -15.74
CA PHE A 76 -5.19 0.28 -16.39
C PHE A 76 -5.08 -0.20 -17.84
N MET A 77 -5.50 -1.42 -18.15
CA MET A 77 -5.53 -1.92 -19.53
C MET A 77 -6.55 -1.17 -20.38
N THR A 78 -7.70 -0.81 -19.82
CA THR A 78 -8.71 0.00 -20.51
C THR A 78 -8.19 1.40 -20.81
N ASP A 79 -7.54 2.05 -19.84
CA ASP A 79 -6.91 3.36 -20.03
C ASP A 79 -5.78 3.29 -21.06
N LEU A 80 -4.93 2.28 -20.96
CA LEU A 80 -3.83 2.01 -21.89
C LEU A 80 -4.32 1.84 -23.33
N ASN A 81 -5.36 1.03 -23.55
CA ASN A 81 -5.95 0.82 -24.86
C ASN A 81 -6.56 2.09 -25.45
N ARG A 82 -7.25 2.90 -24.63
CA ARG A 82 -7.80 4.18 -25.05
C ARG A 82 -6.68 5.12 -25.50
N ARG A 83 -5.63 5.28 -24.68
CA ARG A 83 -4.46 6.12 -25.01
C ARG A 83 -3.77 5.65 -26.28
N LYS A 84 -3.58 4.34 -26.45
CA LYS A 84 -3.00 3.76 -27.66
C LYS A 84 -3.80 4.18 -28.89
N ALA A 85 -5.13 4.07 -28.86
CA ALA A 85 -5.99 4.45 -29.98
C ALA A 85 -5.91 5.95 -30.30
N ASP A 86 -5.80 6.80 -29.28
CA ASP A 86 -5.66 8.25 -29.46
C ASP A 86 -4.29 8.61 -30.08
N VAL A 87 -3.20 8.07 -29.54
CA VAL A 87 -1.84 8.24 -30.06
C VAL A 87 -1.73 7.68 -31.47
N ASP A 88 -2.37 6.54 -31.73
CA ASP A 88 -2.33 5.90 -33.04
C ASP A 88 -2.91 6.81 -34.12
N ARG A 89 -4.11 7.37 -33.84
CA ARG A 89 -4.80 8.31 -34.71
C ARG A 89 -4.04 9.61 -34.89
N GLU A 90 -3.55 10.22 -33.81
CA GLU A 90 -2.82 11.49 -33.89
C GLU A 90 -1.56 11.35 -34.74
N THR A 91 -0.81 10.27 -34.54
CA THR A 91 0.40 9.98 -35.31
C THR A 91 0.08 9.73 -36.77
N GLU A 92 -1.00 8.99 -37.08
CA GLU A 92 -1.42 8.75 -38.46
C GLU A 92 -1.75 10.07 -39.17
N PHE A 93 -2.53 10.95 -38.54
CA PHE A 93 -2.81 12.29 -39.08
C PHE A 93 -1.55 13.15 -39.19
N ALA A 94 -0.57 13.00 -38.30
CA ALA A 94 0.69 13.72 -38.39
C ALA A 94 1.55 13.23 -39.57
N LEU A 95 1.65 11.91 -39.76
CA LEU A 95 2.37 11.30 -40.87
C LEU A 95 1.71 11.64 -42.22
N ALA A 96 0.37 11.63 -42.30
CA ALA A 96 -0.38 12.01 -43.49
C ALA A 96 -0.15 13.47 -43.87
N ARG A 97 -0.24 14.39 -42.89
CA ARG A 97 0.06 15.81 -43.10
C ARG A 97 1.51 16.06 -43.52
N ALA A 98 2.43 15.21 -43.11
CA ALA A 98 3.83 15.28 -43.51
C ALA A 98 4.14 14.60 -44.85
N GLY A 99 3.17 13.89 -45.46
CA GLY A 99 3.41 13.07 -46.66
C GLY A 99 4.32 11.85 -46.42
N LEU A 100 4.46 11.42 -45.16
CA LEU A 100 5.34 10.34 -44.74
C LEU A 100 4.61 9.00 -44.55
N THR A 101 3.33 8.93 -44.89
CA THR A 101 2.51 7.71 -44.86
C THR A 101 3.11 6.63 -45.75
N GLY A 102 3.28 5.42 -45.21
CA GLY A 102 3.80 4.27 -45.95
C GLY A 102 5.33 4.25 -46.16
N GLY A 103 6.05 5.28 -45.72
CA GLY A 103 7.51 5.33 -45.75
C GLY A 103 8.17 4.63 -44.56
N SER A 104 9.50 4.56 -44.57
CA SER A 104 10.31 4.02 -43.47
C SER A 104 10.04 4.70 -42.12
N VAL A 105 9.80 6.01 -42.14
CA VAL A 105 9.43 6.79 -40.94
C VAL A 105 8.12 6.29 -40.31
N ALA A 106 7.12 5.94 -41.13
CA ALA A 106 5.86 5.39 -40.64
C ALA A 106 6.06 4.00 -40.01
N ALA A 107 6.86 3.15 -40.65
CA ALA A 107 7.18 1.80 -40.14
C ALA A 107 7.95 1.86 -38.80
N ASP A 108 8.95 2.74 -38.69
CA ASP A 108 9.74 2.93 -37.47
C ASP A 108 8.89 3.49 -36.32
N THR A 109 8.02 4.44 -36.63
CA THR A 109 7.09 5.02 -35.63
C THR A 109 6.10 3.96 -35.14
N ALA A 110 5.58 3.11 -36.03
CA ALA A 110 4.70 2.01 -35.64
C ALA A 110 5.40 1.00 -34.71
N ARG A 111 6.66 0.64 -35.00
CA ARG A 111 7.46 -0.24 -34.12
C ARG A 111 7.61 0.35 -32.72
N ARG A 112 8.03 1.61 -32.62
CA ARG A 112 8.22 2.28 -31.33
C ARG A 112 6.94 2.37 -30.50
N ARG A 113 5.80 2.71 -31.12
CA ARG A 113 4.51 2.74 -30.40
C ARG A 113 4.10 1.37 -29.86
N ASN A 114 4.42 0.29 -30.57
CA ASN A 114 4.16 -1.06 -30.08
C ASN A 114 5.07 -1.40 -28.89
N GLU A 115 6.34 -0.99 -28.93
CA GLU A 115 7.25 -1.13 -27.79
C GLU A 115 6.74 -0.35 -26.56
N GLU A 116 6.32 0.90 -26.74
CA GLU A 116 5.72 1.73 -25.68
C GLU A 116 4.44 1.10 -25.11
N TYR A 117 3.59 0.53 -25.97
CA TYR A 117 2.39 -0.18 -25.54
C TYR A 117 2.73 -1.41 -24.68
N LEU A 118 3.72 -2.21 -25.09
CA LEU A 118 4.18 -3.36 -24.30
C LEU A 118 4.78 -2.93 -22.96
N GLN A 119 5.54 -1.84 -22.92
CA GLN A 119 6.03 -1.24 -21.68
C GLN A 119 4.88 -0.75 -20.80
N GLY A 120 3.83 -0.17 -21.40
CA GLY A 120 2.62 0.24 -20.71
C GLY A 120 1.89 -0.92 -20.03
N ILE A 121 1.83 -2.10 -20.67
CA ILE A 121 1.27 -3.32 -20.05
C ILE A 121 2.06 -3.70 -18.80
N LEU A 122 3.40 -3.72 -18.89
CA LEU A 122 4.26 -4.07 -17.76
C LEU A 122 4.13 -3.07 -16.61
N GLU A 123 4.03 -1.78 -16.91
CA GLU A 123 3.86 -0.75 -15.90
C GLU A 123 2.46 -0.80 -15.26
N ALA A 124 1.41 -1.09 -16.03
CA ALA A 124 0.06 -1.35 -15.51
C ALA A 124 0.07 -2.52 -14.50
N GLU A 125 0.75 -3.62 -14.83
CA GLU A 125 0.91 -4.77 -13.92
C GLU A 125 1.69 -4.38 -12.66
N ARG A 126 2.82 -3.69 -12.81
CA ARG A 126 3.63 -3.22 -11.67
C ARG A 126 2.85 -2.29 -10.74
N ARG A 127 1.96 -1.45 -11.28
CA ARG A 127 1.11 -0.56 -10.48
C ARG A 127 0.05 -1.36 -9.72
N ALA A 128 -0.65 -2.28 -10.38
CA ALA A 128 -1.64 -3.12 -9.72
C ALA A 128 -1.02 -3.92 -8.56
N GLN A 129 0.18 -4.49 -8.74
CA GLN A 129 0.90 -5.21 -7.67
C GLN A 129 1.35 -4.30 -6.53
N ARG A 130 1.82 -3.08 -6.82
CA ARG A 130 2.17 -2.09 -5.79
C ARG A 130 0.94 -1.72 -4.95
N SER A 131 -0.18 -1.41 -5.58
CA SER A 131 -1.42 -1.09 -4.88
C SER A 131 -1.94 -2.25 -4.03
N LEU A 132 -1.74 -3.51 -4.47
CA LEU A 132 -2.04 -4.68 -3.64
C LEU A 132 -1.15 -4.72 -2.40
N ALA A 133 0.16 -4.54 -2.56
CA ALA A 133 1.09 -4.53 -1.42
C ALA A 133 0.72 -3.42 -0.41
N ASP A 134 0.31 -2.25 -0.90
CA ASP A 134 -0.16 -1.15 -0.04
C ASP A 134 -1.45 -1.50 0.70
N LEU A 135 -2.41 -2.15 0.04
CA LEU A 135 -3.64 -2.64 0.68
C LEU A 135 -3.33 -3.68 1.75
N MET A 136 -2.47 -4.66 1.46
CA MET A 136 -2.04 -5.67 2.42
C MET A 136 -1.30 -5.04 3.62
N SER A 137 -0.48 -4.02 3.37
CA SER A 137 0.20 -3.28 4.43
C SER A 137 -0.78 -2.52 5.32
N ALA A 138 -1.77 -1.85 4.74
CA ALA A 138 -2.82 -1.15 5.48
C ALA A 138 -3.64 -2.12 6.35
N ASP A 139 -3.93 -3.30 5.83
CA ASP A 139 -4.59 -4.36 6.55
C ASP A 139 -3.77 -4.88 7.73
N GLU A 140 -2.48 -5.16 7.52
CA GLU A 140 -1.61 -5.61 8.61
C GLU A 140 -1.51 -4.55 9.72
N GLN A 141 -1.43 -3.27 9.36
CA GLN A 141 -1.46 -2.18 10.34
C GLN A 141 -2.78 -2.17 11.14
N SER A 142 -3.92 -2.34 10.46
CA SER A 142 -5.23 -2.38 11.12
C SER A 142 -5.40 -3.62 12.01
N ARG A 143 -4.86 -4.78 11.59
CA ARG A 143 -4.81 -6.01 12.37
C ARG A 143 -4.01 -5.82 13.65
N LEU A 144 -2.80 -5.24 13.56
CA LEU A 144 -1.96 -4.96 14.74
C LEU A 144 -2.65 -4.00 15.72
N GLN A 145 -3.31 -2.96 15.21
CA GLN A 145 -4.10 -2.04 16.05
C GLN A 145 -5.24 -2.78 16.80
N LEU A 146 -5.91 -3.74 16.13
CA LEU A 146 -6.96 -4.55 16.75
C LEU A 146 -6.42 -5.52 17.79
N ILE A 147 -5.23 -6.10 17.57
CA ILE A 147 -4.54 -6.94 18.56
C ILE A 147 -4.17 -6.12 19.81
N ASP A 148 -3.68 -4.89 19.64
CA ASP A 148 -3.40 -4.01 20.78
C ASP A 148 -4.67 -3.59 21.52
N MET A 149 -5.79 -3.39 20.81
CA MET A 149 -7.09 -3.20 21.43
C MET A 149 -7.58 -4.45 22.17
N ALA A 150 -7.38 -5.66 21.62
CA ALA A 150 -7.69 -6.93 22.28
C ALA A 150 -6.94 -7.05 23.60
N ARG A 151 -5.64 -6.73 23.61
CA ARG A 151 -4.81 -6.71 24.83
C ARG A 151 -5.31 -5.72 25.89
N SER A 152 -5.95 -4.62 25.49
CA SER A 152 -6.54 -3.64 26.42
C SER A 152 -7.98 -3.95 26.83
N GLY A 153 -8.57 -5.05 26.35
CA GLY A 153 -9.87 -5.55 26.78
C GLY A 153 -10.97 -5.59 25.72
N LEU A 154 -10.63 -5.47 24.43
CA LEU A 154 -11.58 -5.71 23.35
C LEU A 154 -11.93 -7.21 23.29
N ASP A 155 -13.22 -7.53 23.42
CA ASP A 155 -13.71 -8.91 23.30
C ASP A 155 -13.77 -9.37 21.84
N ALA A 156 -13.88 -10.69 21.62
CA ALA A 156 -13.88 -11.28 20.28
C ALA A 156 -15.03 -10.82 19.37
N THR A 157 -16.23 -10.58 19.91
CA THR A 157 -17.38 -10.13 19.12
C THR A 157 -17.21 -8.68 18.68
N SER A 158 -16.73 -7.83 19.57
CA SER A 158 -16.41 -6.44 19.24
C SER A 158 -15.18 -6.34 18.32
N GLY A 159 -14.18 -7.20 18.52
CA GLY A 159 -13.03 -7.38 17.64
C GLY A 159 -13.43 -7.74 16.22
N ALA A 160 -14.31 -8.73 16.06
CA ALA A 160 -14.81 -9.15 14.74
C ALA A 160 -15.53 -8.02 13.98
N ARG A 161 -16.40 -7.27 14.66
CA ARG A 161 -17.11 -6.13 14.06
C ARG A 161 -16.16 -5.02 13.62
N ARG A 162 -15.22 -4.63 14.50
CA ARG A 162 -14.22 -3.61 14.17
C ARG A 162 -13.28 -4.07 13.06
N ALA A 163 -12.89 -5.34 13.02
CA ALA A 163 -12.08 -5.90 11.94
C ALA A 163 -12.79 -5.77 10.59
N ALA A 164 -14.07 -6.14 10.53
CA ALA A 164 -14.86 -6.00 9.30
C ALA A 164 -15.01 -4.53 8.85
N GLU A 165 -15.24 -3.61 9.78
CA GLU A 165 -15.32 -2.17 9.50
C GLU A 165 -13.99 -1.61 8.97
N MET A 166 -12.87 -1.98 9.59
CA MET A 166 -11.53 -1.56 9.17
C MET A 166 -11.19 -2.12 7.78
N MET A 167 -11.45 -3.40 7.52
CA MET A 167 -11.23 -4.02 6.22
C MET A 167 -12.06 -3.35 5.10
N GLN A 168 -13.30 -2.97 5.39
CA GLN A 168 -14.13 -2.27 4.42
C GLN A 168 -13.58 -0.87 4.14
N SER A 169 -13.13 -0.17 5.18
CA SER A 169 -12.50 1.14 5.08
C SER A 169 -11.19 1.10 4.27
N THR A 170 -10.31 0.11 4.51
CA THR A 170 -9.04 -0.02 3.80
C THR A 170 -9.26 -0.21 2.30
N VAL A 171 -10.18 -1.09 1.89
CA VAL A 171 -10.53 -1.32 0.48
C VAL A 171 -11.19 -0.08 -0.15
N SER A 172 -12.17 0.50 0.54
CA SER A 172 -12.91 1.68 0.05
C SER A 172 -12.00 2.89 -0.15
N GLY A 173 -10.93 3.02 0.64
CA GLY A 173 -9.91 4.05 0.48
C GLY A 173 -8.80 3.66 -0.51
N ALA A 174 -8.43 2.39 -0.62
CA ALA A 174 -7.34 1.93 -1.49
C ALA A 174 -7.70 2.04 -2.97
N LEU A 175 -8.93 1.65 -3.35
CA LEU A 175 -9.32 1.60 -4.76
C LEU A 175 -9.31 2.98 -5.44
N PRO A 176 -9.93 4.04 -4.90
CA PRO A 176 -9.90 5.35 -5.52
C PRO A 176 -8.50 5.95 -5.56
N ARG A 177 -7.67 5.72 -4.53
CA ARG A 177 -6.26 6.16 -4.50
C ARG A 177 -5.47 5.53 -5.64
N ALA A 178 -5.54 4.21 -5.78
CA ALA A 178 -4.88 3.47 -6.84
C ALA A 178 -5.36 3.89 -8.25
N MET A 179 -6.66 4.20 -8.40
CA MET A 179 -7.22 4.68 -9.68
C MET A 179 -6.84 6.14 -10.00
N SER A 180 -6.62 6.98 -8.98
CA SER A 180 -6.23 8.38 -9.14
C SER A 180 -4.79 8.57 -9.65
N GLU A 181 -3.91 7.60 -9.38
CA GLU A 181 -2.54 7.53 -9.90
C GLU A 181 -2.50 7.02 -11.35
N GLY A 182 -3.33 7.60 -12.24
CA GLY A 182 -3.47 7.19 -13.64
C GLY A 182 -2.13 7.06 -14.39
N LEU A 183 -2.12 6.41 -15.56
CA LEU A 183 -0.93 6.18 -16.41
C LEU A 183 -0.41 7.49 -17.08
N GLY A 184 -0.32 8.58 -16.32
CA GLY A 184 -0.14 9.96 -16.79
C GLY A 184 1.10 10.20 -17.65
N ASP A 185 2.16 9.41 -17.50
CA ASP A 185 3.49 9.76 -18.05
C ASP A 185 4.05 8.82 -19.14
N ILE A 186 3.39 7.71 -19.46
CA ILE A 186 4.02 6.67 -20.30
C ILE A 186 3.98 7.02 -21.80
N PHE A 187 2.94 7.73 -22.25
CA PHE A 187 2.78 8.13 -23.67
C PHE A 187 3.21 9.57 -23.97
N SER A 188 3.65 10.31 -22.95
CA SER A 188 4.05 11.72 -23.08
C SER A 188 5.36 11.86 -23.88
N GLU A 189 6.21 10.82 -23.89
CA GLU A 189 7.49 10.82 -24.61
C GLU A 189 7.34 10.69 -26.13
N SER A 190 6.43 9.85 -26.64
CA SER A 190 6.16 9.72 -28.08
C SER A 190 5.48 10.96 -28.64
N VAL A 191 4.51 11.52 -27.91
CA VAL A 191 3.89 12.81 -28.24
C VAL A 191 4.94 13.94 -28.24
N GLY A 192 5.87 13.92 -27.29
CA GLY A 192 7.02 14.84 -27.23
C GLY A 192 8.01 14.67 -28.38
N LEU A 193 8.29 13.45 -28.83
CA LEU A 193 9.22 13.19 -29.93
C LEU A 193 8.65 13.60 -31.31
N ALA A 194 7.35 13.37 -31.53
CA ALA A 194 6.66 13.83 -32.74
C ALA A 194 6.55 15.36 -32.81
N ARG A 195 6.61 16.05 -31.67
CA ARG A 195 6.71 17.51 -31.57
C ARG A 195 8.14 18.00 -31.80
N ARG A 196 9.14 17.36 -31.19
CA ARG A 196 10.57 17.65 -31.38
C ARG A 196 11.03 17.45 -32.83
N GLN A 197 10.54 16.40 -33.51
CA GLN A 197 10.82 16.15 -34.93
C GLN A 197 10.23 17.22 -35.85
N ARG A 198 9.07 17.81 -35.51
CA ARG A 198 8.51 18.97 -36.24
C ARG A 198 9.41 20.18 -36.11
N GLU A 199 9.83 20.51 -34.88
CA GLU A 199 10.73 21.65 -34.62
C GLU A 199 12.09 21.48 -35.33
N GLU A 200 12.63 20.26 -35.40
CA GLU A 200 13.85 19.99 -36.15
C GLU A 200 13.68 20.07 -37.67
N GLN A 201 12.56 19.59 -38.23
CA GLN A 201 12.29 19.71 -39.66
C GLN A 201 11.95 21.14 -40.07
N GLU A 202 11.24 21.89 -39.23
CA GLU A 202 10.99 23.31 -39.42
C GLU A 202 12.28 24.11 -39.34
N ARG A 203 13.20 23.76 -38.42
CA ARG A 203 14.56 24.32 -38.38
C ARG A 203 15.37 23.97 -39.62
N ARG A 204 15.34 22.72 -40.10
CA ARG A 204 16.05 22.32 -41.35
C ARG A 204 15.46 23.00 -42.59
N ARG A 205 14.14 23.17 -42.65
CA ARG A 205 13.45 23.91 -43.72
C ARG A 205 13.78 25.41 -43.63
N ALA A 206 13.75 26.01 -42.45
CA ALA A 206 14.12 27.41 -42.24
C ALA A 206 15.58 27.68 -42.63
N LEU A 207 16.51 26.80 -42.27
CA LEU A 207 17.91 26.87 -42.69
C LEU A 207 18.08 26.66 -44.22
N GLY A 208 17.28 25.79 -44.83
CA GLY A 208 17.25 25.59 -46.27
C GLY A 208 16.66 26.79 -47.04
N TYR A 209 15.66 27.46 -46.48
CA TYR A 209 15.09 28.70 -47.03
C TYR A 209 16.05 29.89 -46.87
N ASP A 210 16.79 29.99 -45.76
CA ASP A 210 17.79 31.06 -45.57
C ASP A 210 18.98 30.90 -46.52
N ALA A 211 19.48 29.67 -46.73
CA ALA A 211 20.53 29.37 -47.70
C ALA A 211 20.11 29.70 -49.14
N LEU A 212 18.84 29.40 -49.50
CA LEU A 212 18.30 29.75 -50.82
C LEU A 212 18.05 31.25 -51.00
N ARG A 213 17.74 31.98 -49.93
CA ARG A 213 17.48 33.43 -49.99
C ARG A 213 18.77 34.25 -50.06
N GLN A 214 19.84 33.78 -49.40
CA GLN A 214 21.16 34.41 -49.46
C GLN A 214 21.78 34.31 -50.86
N ASP A 215 21.53 33.22 -51.59
CA ASP A 215 22.00 33.03 -52.98
C ASP A 215 21.23 33.90 -54.00
N ILE A 216 19.96 34.23 -53.73
CA ILE A 216 19.11 34.99 -54.67
C ILE A 216 19.28 36.51 -54.54
N TYR A 217 19.67 37.02 -53.35
CA TYR A 217 19.85 38.46 -53.11
C TYR A 217 21.31 38.88 -52.82
N GLY A 218 22.26 37.95 -52.87
CA GLY A 218 23.67 38.16 -52.53
C GLY A 218 24.64 38.28 -53.72
N ARG A 219 24.19 38.74 -54.89
CA ARG A 219 25.09 39.09 -56.00
C ARG A 219 24.60 40.35 -56.71
N GLY A 220 24.92 41.49 -56.12
CA GLY A 220 24.92 42.81 -56.75
C GLY A 220 26.24 43.48 -56.43
#